data_AF-A0AAF3FNR9-F1
#
_entry.id   AF-A0AAF3FNR9-F1
#
_cell.length_a   1.000
_cell.length_b   1.000
_cell.length_c   1.000
_cell.angle_alpha   90.00
_cell.angle_beta   90.00
_cell.angle_gamma   90.00
#
_symmetry.space_group_name_H-M   'P 1'
#
loop_
_entity.id
_entity.type
_entity.pdbx_description
1 polymer ?
#
loop_
_entity_poly.entity_id
_entity_poly.type
_entity_poly.pdbx_seq_one_letter_code
_entity_poly.pdbx_strand_id
1 'polypeptide(L)'
;MLAGGHFAGGIFKRGVLTLHKTIHRYTVRAKQGGAQSANDSKNGMAHSAGAALRRYNERALHTGIEGLIKEWSAPLSSIPLIFIRCGSYQRQAFFSERLFDKNDQRIRSFPFETKRPSIDELKRAYNLLDSVFEHGTYEKFMEELLKIKKSGVQLTKKKKDTKLNDIIDSEEDEKNENEERQRKTERTEKKNADLQFDKEEREVLDPFSDIDKQWKSNVYAVVRNDDPETLQKLLETCPCDRERAIQFINEMAYPPLGNTLMHISASNGSHKALEYLLRLCSNLSIRNNNGDVPFQMSLDKSIRLIFMNFRANSNEDTRIDWRSTHIPVPTPKAEKNEEQLALEREKRKLKKDEENQRTKKAEEKALAEEAAAKEAWLALPDREKRARAAEARLAVLENLQRARCYQCGGVLPNKPFTYSTFEFCAPTCVSAHRATQPPNKNV
;
A
#
# COMPACT_ATOMS: atom_id res chain seq x y z
N MET A 1 15.65 5.88 -18.42
CA MET A 1 15.11 5.03 -17.33
C MET A 1 13.74 5.55 -16.92
N LEU A 2 12.73 4.67 -16.83
CA LEU A 2 11.36 5.00 -16.49
C LEU A 2 10.81 4.03 -15.43
N ALA A 3 10.28 4.56 -14.32
CA ALA A 3 9.54 3.78 -13.33
C ALA A 3 8.68 4.67 -12.43
N GLY A 4 7.45 4.24 -12.15
CA GLY A 4 6.62 4.83 -11.08
C GLY A 4 6.40 6.35 -11.21
N GLY A 5 6.26 6.85 -12.44
CA GLY A 5 6.09 8.28 -12.70
C GLY A 5 7.39 9.09 -12.80
N HIS A 6 8.54 8.45 -12.56
CA HIS A 6 9.86 9.06 -12.72
C HIS A 6 10.50 8.64 -14.03
N PHE A 7 10.92 9.64 -14.80
CA PHE A 7 11.76 9.48 -15.97
C PHE A 7 13.08 10.20 -15.75
N ALA A 8 14.17 9.54 -16.09
CA ALA A 8 15.49 10.15 -16.23
C ALA A 8 16.12 9.67 -17.54
N GLY A 9 16.45 10.60 -18.42
CA GLY A 9 17.17 10.36 -19.67
C GLY A 9 18.48 11.14 -19.69
N GLY A 10 19.51 10.59 -20.33
CA GLY A 10 20.79 11.27 -20.49
C GLY A 10 21.62 10.68 -21.63
N ILE A 11 22.44 11.53 -22.23
CA ILE A 11 23.40 11.19 -23.29
C ILE A 11 24.80 11.45 -22.74
N PHE A 12 25.64 10.43 -22.82
CA PHE A 12 27.03 10.49 -22.38
C PHE A 12 27.96 10.53 -23.59
N LYS A 13 28.98 11.38 -23.52
CA LYS A 13 30.04 11.48 -24.52
C LYS A 13 31.37 11.42 -23.78
N ARG A 14 32.16 10.36 -24.02
CA ARG A 14 33.48 10.14 -23.40
C ARG A 14 33.45 10.24 -21.87
N GLY A 15 32.51 9.55 -21.23
CA GLY A 15 32.37 9.56 -19.76
C GLY A 15 31.63 10.77 -19.17
N VAL A 16 31.36 11.81 -19.97
CA VAL A 16 30.70 13.03 -19.48
C VAL A 16 29.23 13.06 -19.91
N LEU A 17 28.35 13.35 -18.96
CA LEU A 17 26.92 13.54 -19.21
C LEU A 17 26.68 14.89 -19.91
N THR A 18 26.46 14.88 -21.22
CA THR A 18 26.33 16.10 -22.02
C THR A 18 24.90 16.63 -22.07
N LEU A 19 23.91 15.74 -22.18
CA LEU A 19 22.49 16.10 -22.17
C LEU A 19 21.81 15.24 -21.11
N HIS A 20 20.91 15.84 -20.35
CA HIS A 20 20.11 15.10 -19.38
C HIS A 20 18.79 15.79 -19.12
N LYS A 21 17.76 14.99 -18.81
CA LYS A 21 16.45 15.50 -18.41
C LYS A 21 15.79 14.53 -17.45
N THR A 22 15.17 15.09 -16.42
CA THR A 22 14.29 14.36 -15.51
C THR A 22 12.88 14.89 -15.63
N ILE A 23 11.91 13.99 -15.75
CA ILE A 23 10.48 14.32 -15.76
C ILE A 23 9.84 13.51 -14.63
N HIS A 24 9.04 14.15 -13.80
CA HIS A 24 8.31 13.49 -12.73
C HIS A 24 6.84 13.89 -12.80
N ARG A 25 5.96 12.88 -12.77
CA ARG A 25 4.52 13.06 -12.58
C ARG A 25 3.99 12.02 -11.61
N TYR A 26 2.99 12.40 -10.83
CA TYR A 26 2.33 11.49 -9.91
C TYR A 26 1.39 10.54 -10.67
N THR A 27 1.86 9.32 -10.92
CA THR A 27 1.14 8.30 -11.70
C THR A 27 0.74 7.06 -10.88
N VAL A 28 1.32 6.87 -9.70
CA VAL A 28 1.09 5.72 -8.81
C VAL A 28 0.36 6.16 -7.55
N ARG A 29 -0.48 5.31 -6.94
CA ARG A 29 -1.13 5.64 -5.66
C ARG A 29 -0.10 5.56 -4.53
N ALA A 30 -0.10 6.54 -3.63
CA ALA A 30 0.62 6.41 -2.36
C ALA A 30 0.13 5.16 -1.61
N LYS A 31 1.07 4.41 -1.01
CA LYS A 31 0.87 3.15 -0.24
C LYS A 31 0.52 1.88 -1.03
N GLN A 32 -0.25 1.95 -2.11
CA GLN A 32 -0.67 0.75 -2.85
C GLN A 32 0.31 0.31 -3.95
N GLY A 33 1.16 1.23 -4.44
CA GLY A 33 2.10 0.94 -5.53
C GLY A 33 1.40 0.60 -6.86
N GLY A 34 2.17 0.53 -7.96
CA GLY A 34 1.65 0.18 -9.27
C GLY A 34 1.05 1.35 -10.08
N ALA A 35 1.21 1.28 -11.40
CA ALA A 35 0.68 2.26 -12.34
C ALA A 35 -0.82 2.07 -12.57
N GLN A 36 -1.55 3.16 -12.80
CA GLN A 36 -3.00 3.13 -12.95
C GLN A 36 -3.42 2.33 -14.18
N SER A 37 -2.72 2.49 -15.31
CA SER A 37 -2.94 1.69 -16.52
C SER A 37 -2.82 0.18 -16.26
N ALA A 38 -1.83 -0.24 -15.47
CA ALA A 38 -1.64 -1.65 -15.14
C ALA A 38 -2.73 -2.19 -14.20
N ASN A 39 -3.31 -1.34 -13.35
CA ASN A 39 -4.44 -1.69 -12.49
C ASN A 39 -5.75 -1.76 -13.29
N ASP A 40 -5.99 -0.79 -14.17
CA ASP A 40 -7.18 -0.75 -15.03
C ASP A 40 -7.27 -1.97 -15.95
N SER A 41 -6.12 -2.45 -16.46
CA SER A 41 -6.08 -3.68 -17.27
C SER A 41 -6.37 -4.97 -16.49
N LYS A 42 -6.27 -4.95 -15.15
CA LYS A 42 -6.47 -6.14 -14.30
C LYS A 42 -7.82 -6.15 -13.60
N ASN A 43 -8.20 -5.02 -13.00
CA ASN A 43 -9.35 -4.90 -12.11
C ASN A 43 -10.48 -4.06 -12.74
N GLY A 44 -10.36 -3.70 -14.01
CA GLY A 44 -11.32 -2.86 -14.71
C GLY A 44 -11.07 -1.36 -14.52
N MET A 45 -11.66 -0.56 -15.42
CA MET A 45 -11.40 0.88 -15.48
C MET A 45 -12.14 1.62 -14.35
N ALA A 46 -11.43 2.03 -13.30
CA ALA A 46 -12.03 2.79 -12.21
C ALA A 46 -12.48 4.20 -12.68
N HIS A 47 -13.68 4.64 -12.31
CA HIS A 47 -14.23 5.95 -12.75
C HIS A 47 -14.03 7.09 -11.75
N SER A 48 -13.22 6.90 -10.69
CA SER A 48 -12.99 7.94 -9.69
C SER A 48 -12.11 9.10 -10.22
N ALA A 49 -12.31 10.31 -9.67
CA ALA A 49 -11.52 11.49 -10.02
C ALA A 49 -10.00 11.27 -9.85
N GLY A 50 -9.59 10.54 -8.79
CA GLY A 50 -8.20 10.19 -8.55
C GLY A 50 -7.62 9.17 -9.54
N ALA A 51 -8.43 8.30 -10.13
CA ALA A 51 -8.02 7.42 -11.22
C ALA A 51 -7.88 8.20 -12.53
N ALA A 52 -8.83 9.09 -12.84
CA ALA A 52 -8.78 9.95 -14.02
C ALA A 52 -7.54 10.87 -14.02
N LEU A 53 -7.22 11.50 -12.88
CA LEU A 53 -6.04 12.36 -12.76
C LEU A 53 -4.72 11.58 -12.97
N ARG A 54 -4.62 10.35 -12.45
CA ARG A 54 -3.44 9.50 -12.66
C ARG A 54 -3.29 9.06 -14.12
N ARG A 55 -4.39 8.74 -14.82
CA ARG A 55 -4.36 8.48 -16.29
C ARG A 55 -3.90 9.69 -17.07
N TYR A 56 -4.41 10.88 -16.73
CA TYR A 56 -3.96 12.13 -17.35
C TYR A 56 -2.46 12.35 -17.13
N ASN A 57 -1.98 12.16 -15.90
CA ASN A 57 -0.56 12.27 -15.57
C ASN A 57 0.30 11.23 -16.30
N GLU A 58 -0.18 10.00 -16.47
CA GLU A 58 0.50 8.97 -17.26
C GLU A 58 0.63 9.36 -18.73
N ARG A 59 -0.48 9.81 -19.35
CA ARG A 59 -0.46 10.30 -20.74
C ARG A 59 0.48 11.49 -20.90
N ALA A 60 0.40 12.45 -20.00
CA ALA A 60 1.23 13.65 -20.09
C ALA A 60 2.72 13.38 -19.79
N LEU A 61 3.03 12.35 -18.97
CA LEU A 61 4.40 11.86 -18.81
C LEU A 61 4.90 11.22 -20.10
N HIS A 62 4.05 10.39 -20.72
CA HIS A 62 4.33 9.74 -22.00
C HIS A 62 4.60 10.80 -23.08
N THR A 63 3.67 11.73 -23.33
CA THR A 63 3.86 12.85 -24.27
C THR A 63 5.13 13.67 -23.99
N GLY A 64 5.46 13.90 -22.71
CA GLY A 64 6.69 14.60 -22.33
C GLY A 64 7.97 13.82 -22.70
N ILE A 65 7.96 12.50 -22.59
CA ILE A 65 9.07 11.63 -23.02
C ILE A 65 9.16 11.61 -24.54
N GLU A 66 8.04 11.50 -25.25
CA GLU A 66 8.02 11.51 -26.71
C GLU A 66 8.58 12.82 -27.28
N GLY A 67 8.18 13.97 -26.71
CA GLY A 67 8.71 15.28 -27.07
C GLY A 67 10.22 15.36 -26.87
N LEU A 68 10.73 14.83 -25.75
CA LEU A 68 12.17 14.80 -25.47
C LEU A 68 12.94 13.92 -26.46
N ILE A 69 12.40 12.75 -26.82
CA ILE A 69 13.06 11.85 -27.79
C ILE A 69 13.09 12.49 -29.17
N LYS A 70 12.00 13.17 -29.57
CA LYS A 70 11.94 13.95 -30.82
C LYS A 70 12.98 15.08 -30.82
N GLU A 71 13.11 15.82 -29.72
CA GLU A 71 14.13 16.85 -29.53
C GLU A 71 15.56 16.26 -29.63
N TRP A 72 15.78 15.07 -29.09
CA TRP A 72 17.09 14.40 -29.08
C TRP A 72 17.33 13.50 -30.30
N SER A 73 16.46 13.51 -31.31
CA SER A 73 16.56 12.63 -32.49
C SER A 73 17.91 12.74 -33.20
N ALA A 74 18.41 13.97 -33.42
CA ALA A 74 19.70 14.23 -34.04
C ALA A 74 20.88 13.61 -33.25
N PRO A 75 21.11 13.92 -31.96
CA PRO A 75 22.19 13.29 -31.21
C PRO A 75 21.99 11.77 -31.04
N LEU A 76 20.76 11.28 -30.89
CA LEU A 76 20.46 9.84 -30.77
C LEU A 76 20.83 9.03 -32.03
N SER A 77 20.79 9.65 -33.22
CA SER A 77 21.19 8.97 -34.47
C SER A 77 22.65 8.52 -34.46
N SER A 78 23.54 9.29 -33.83
CA SER A 78 24.98 9.05 -33.78
C SER A 78 25.44 8.09 -32.68
N ILE A 79 24.54 7.69 -31.79
CA ILE A 79 24.88 6.91 -30.59
C ILE A 79 24.94 5.42 -30.94
N PRO A 80 26.00 4.70 -30.51
CA PRO A 80 26.15 3.28 -30.79
C PRO A 80 25.27 2.37 -29.91
N LEU A 81 24.99 2.77 -28.66
CA LEU A 81 24.24 1.97 -27.69
C LEU A 81 23.23 2.81 -26.92
N ILE A 82 22.00 2.30 -26.81
CA ILE A 82 20.88 2.95 -26.13
C ILE A 82 20.36 2.01 -25.05
N PHE A 83 20.56 2.38 -23.79
CA PHE A 83 20.08 1.58 -22.66
C PHE A 83 18.70 2.06 -22.19
N ILE A 84 17.69 1.21 -22.33
CA ILE A 84 16.32 1.51 -21.91
C ILE A 84 15.93 0.60 -20.75
N ARG A 85 15.51 1.24 -19.65
CA ARG A 85 14.83 0.58 -18.53
C ARG A 85 13.40 1.08 -18.44
N CYS A 86 12.44 0.18 -18.59
CA CYS A 86 11.02 0.47 -18.37
C CYS A 86 10.27 -0.80 -17.94
N GLY A 87 9.16 -0.65 -17.22
CA GLY A 87 8.23 -1.76 -17.01
C GLY A 87 7.53 -2.15 -18.33
N SER A 88 7.01 -3.38 -18.42
CA SER A 88 6.32 -3.87 -19.62
C SER A 88 5.15 -2.97 -20.03
N TYR A 89 4.37 -2.50 -19.06
CA TYR A 89 3.22 -1.61 -19.27
C TYR A 89 3.62 -0.20 -19.79
N GLN A 90 4.86 0.25 -19.54
CA GLN A 90 5.34 1.56 -20.00
C GLN A 90 6.14 1.48 -21.29
N ARG A 91 6.30 0.27 -21.85
CA ARG A 91 7.10 0.08 -23.06
C ARG A 91 6.55 0.90 -24.23
N GLN A 92 5.24 1.11 -24.28
CA GLN A 92 4.62 1.97 -25.29
C GLN A 92 5.23 3.39 -25.31
N ALA A 93 5.71 3.94 -24.19
CA ALA A 93 6.41 5.24 -24.13
C ALA A 93 7.63 5.40 -25.02
N PHE A 94 8.21 4.30 -25.49
CA PHE A 94 9.40 4.31 -26.33
C PHE A 94 9.13 3.74 -27.72
N PHE A 95 8.04 3.00 -27.93
CA PHE A 95 7.83 2.19 -29.14
C PHE A 95 6.47 2.39 -29.84
N SER A 96 5.51 3.16 -29.29
CA SER A 96 4.17 3.30 -29.88
C SER A 96 4.14 4.17 -31.14
N GLU A 97 4.90 5.26 -31.19
CA GLU A 97 4.92 6.21 -32.32
C GLU A 97 6.13 6.06 -33.25
N ARG A 98 6.74 4.86 -33.35
CA ARG A 98 8.01 4.66 -34.10
C ARG A 98 9.18 5.55 -33.64
N LEU A 99 9.16 6.01 -32.38
CA LEU A 99 10.30 6.74 -31.80
C LEU A 99 11.58 5.90 -31.83
N PHE A 100 11.42 4.62 -31.52
CA PHE A 100 12.44 3.60 -31.68
C PHE A 100 11.84 2.38 -32.37
N ASP A 101 12.61 1.76 -33.26
CA ASP A 101 12.24 0.48 -33.85
C ASP A 101 12.40 -0.64 -32.83
N LYS A 102 11.43 -1.55 -32.78
CA LYS A 102 11.48 -2.70 -31.87
C LYS A 102 12.69 -3.62 -32.10
N ASN A 103 13.21 -3.62 -33.33
CA ASN A 103 14.35 -4.42 -33.77
C ASN A 103 15.65 -3.61 -33.84
N ASP A 104 15.69 -2.38 -33.32
CA ASP A 104 16.92 -1.57 -33.29
C ASP A 104 17.98 -2.26 -32.42
N GLN A 105 19.07 -2.68 -33.07
CA GLN A 105 20.17 -3.41 -32.44
C GLN A 105 20.97 -2.57 -31.46
N ARG A 106 20.79 -1.24 -31.44
CA ARG A 106 21.44 -0.37 -30.46
C ARG A 106 20.75 -0.44 -29.11
N ILE A 107 19.49 -0.86 -29.07
CA ILE A 107 18.67 -0.87 -27.85
C ILE A 107 19.03 -2.08 -26.99
N ARG A 108 19.38 -1.82 -25.73
CA ARG A 108 19.75 -2.83 -24.74
C ARG A 108 19.07 -2.54 -23.39
N SER A 109 18.91 -3.59 -22.58
CA SER A 109 18.52 -3.45 -21.18
C SER A 109 19.77 -3.35 -20.30
N PHE A 110 19.64 -2.71 -19.14
CA PHE A 110 20.70 -2.73 -18.14
C PHE A 110 20.91 -4.16 -17.61
N PRO A 111 22.15 -4.68 -17.59
CA PRO A 111 22.44 -6.05 -17.15
C PRO A 111 22.52 -6.20 -15.62
N PHE A 112 22.13 -5.17 -14.86
CA PHE A 112 22.22 -5.12 -13.41
C PHE A 112 21.03 -4.37 -12.79
N GLU A 113 20.92 -4.45 -11.48
CA GLU A 113 19.88 -3.76 -10.73
C GLU A 113 20.06 -2.24 -10.75
N THR A 114 18.93 -1.57 -10.97
CA THR A 114 18.85 -0.13 -11.17
C THR A 114 17.84 0.45 -10.21
N LYS A 115 18.18 1.59 -9.62
CA LYS A 115 17.39 2.26 -8.58
C LYS A 115 16.32 3.17 -9.22
N ARG A 116 15.71 4.02 -8.38
CA ARG A 116 14.75 5.04 -8.82
C ARG A 116 15.40 5.95 -9.87
N PRO A 117 14.73 6.23 -11.00
CA PRO A 117 15.28 7.11 -12.03
C PRO A 117 15.62 8.51 -11.47
N SER A 118 16.90 8.85 -11.51
CA SER A 118 17.45 10.16 -11.17
C SER A 118 18.71 10.41 -12.00
N ILE A 119 19.22 11.64 -11.99
CA ILE A 119 20.49 11.97 -12.67
C ILE A 119 21.65 11.18 -12.05
N ASP A 120 21.68 11.05 -10.72
CA ASP A 120 22.72 10.29 -10.02
C ASP A 120 22.67 8.81 -10.38
N GLU A 121 21.47 8.25 -10.55
CA GLU A 121 21.31 6.88 -10.99
C GLU A 121 21.77 6.68 -12.43
N LEU A 122 21.57 7.66 -13.32
CA LEU A 122 22.14 7.61 -14.68
C LEU A 122 23.66 7.59 -14.64
N LYS A 123 24.28 8.44 -13.83
CA LYS A 123 25.75 8.48 -13.66
C LYS A 123 26.27 7.16 -13.08
N ARG A 124 25.63 6.65 -12.02
CA ARG A 124 26.00 5.36 -11.41
C ARG A 124 25.91 4.22 -12.41
N ALA A 125 24.82 4.14 -13.17
CA ALA A 125 24.62 3.08 -14.15
C ALA A 125 25.60 3.20 -15.33
N TYR A 126 25.91 4.42 -15.79
CA TYR A 126 26.95 4.63 -16.79
C TYR A 126 28.31 4.14 -16.28
N ASN A 127 28.73 4.57 -15.09
CA ASN A 127 30.01 4.15 -14.52
C ASN A 127 30.10 2.64 -14.38
N LEU A 128 29.00 1.96 -14.04
CA LEU A 128 28.96 0.51 -13.92
C LEU A 128 29.06 -0.20 -15.28
N LEU A 129 28.52 0.40 -16.35
CA LEU A 129 28.68 -0.10 -17.72
C LEU A 129 30.08 0.16 -18.30
N ASP A 130 30.75 1.22 -17.84
CA ASP A 130 32.08 1.65 -18.28
C ASP A 130 33.21 0.96 -17.50
N SER A 131 32.89 0.31 -16.37
CA SER A 131 33.86 -0.34 -15.50
C SER A 131 34.08 -1.81 -15.87
N VAL A 132 35.33 -2.26 -15.75
CA VAL A 132 35.70 -3.68 -15.86
C VAL A 132 35.86 -4.25 -14.45
N PHE A 133 35.25 -5.41 -14.18
CA PHE A 133 35.31 -6.09 -12.89
C PHE A 133 36.07 -7.41 -13.02
N GLU A 134 36.96 -7.66 -12.06
CA GLU A 134 37.61 -8.97 -11.92
C GLU A 134 36.73 -9.88 -11.07
N HIS A 135 36.33 -11.02 -11.62
CA HIS A 135 35.42 -11.98 -10.98
C HIS A 135 36.12 -13.26 -10.49
N GLY A 136 37.45 -13.25 -10.41
CA GLY A 136 38.25 -14.40 -9.99
C GLY A 136 38.25 -15.55 -11.01
N THR A 137 38.41 -16.78 -10.53
CA THR A 137 38.44 -17.97 -11.41
C THR A 137 37.08 -18.25 -12.03
N TYR A 138 37.09 -18.81 -13.24
CA TYR A 138 35.89 -19.11 -14.02
C TYR A 138 34.89 -19.97 -13.23
N GLU A 139 35.34 -20.96 -12.45
CA GLU A 139 34.43 -21.80 -11.66
C GLU A 139 33.69 -21.00 -10.58
N LYS A 140 34.39 -20.10 -9.87
CA LYS A 140 33.80 -19.27 -8.82
C LYS A 140 32.76 -18.31 -9.40
N PHE A 141 33.07 -17.69 -10.53
CA PHE A 141 32.14 -16.81 -11.24
C PHE A 141 30.88 -17.55 -11.71
N MET A 142 31.03 -18.75 -12.27
CA MET A 142 29.89 -19.56 -12.71
C MET A 142 29.04 -20.04 -11.53
N GLU A 143 29.65 -20.38 -10.40
CA GLU A 143 28.94 -20.75 -9.18
C GLU A 143 28.13 -19.55 -8.62
N GLU A 144 28.71 -18.36 -8.63
CA GLU A 144 28.05 -17.12 -8.21
C GLU A 144 26.87 -16.75 -9.13
N LEU A 145 27.05 -16.87 -10.45
CA LEU A 145 25.95 -16.68 -11.41
C LEU A 145 24.80 -17.68 -11.19
N LEU A 146 25.10 -18.93 -10.86
CA LEU A 146 24.09 -19.94 -10.54
C LEU A 146 23.37 -19.62 -9.23
N LYS A 147 24.07 -19.10 -8.21
CA LYS A 147 23.48 -18.61 -6.95
C LYS A 147 22.52 -17.44 -7.22
N ILE A 148 22.92 -16.48 -8.05
CA ILE A 148 22.08 -15.33 -8.45
C ILE A 148 20.84 -15.79 -9.24
N LYS A 149 20.98 -16.76 -10.15
CA LYS A 149 19.83 -17.32 -10.87
C LYS A 149 18.87 -18.04 -9.92
N LYS A 150 19.37 -18.81 -8.96
CA LYS A 150 18.57 -19.50 -7.94
C LYS A 150 17.84 -18.52 -7.02
N SER A 151 18.49 -17.44 -6.58
CA SER A 151 17.86 -16.40 -5.74
C SER A 151 16.84 -15.55 -6.52
N GLY A 152 17.06 -15.29 -7.81
CA GLY A 152 16.09 -14.63 -8.70
C GLY A 152 14.79 -15.43 -8.89
N VAL A 153 14.87 -16.76 -8.93
CA VAL A 153 13.69 -17.65 -8.97
C VAL A 153 12.93 -17.64 -7.64
N GLN A 154 13.63 -17.52 -6.50
CA GLN A 154 12.98 -17.34 -5.19
C GLN A 154 12.31 -15.96 -5.06
N LEU A 155 12.92 -14.89 -5.58
CA LEU A 155 12.36 -13.53 -5.59
C LEU A 155 11.13 -13.40 -6.49
N THR A 156 11.05 -14.15 -7.61
CA THR A 156 9.86 -14.17 -8.48
C THR A 156 8.71 -14.98 -7.88
N LYS A 157 8.99 -16.06 -7.13
CA LYS A 157 7.98 -16.74 -6.28
C LYS A 157 7.46 -15.80 -5.19
N LYS A 158 8.35 -15.14 -4.44
CA LYS A 158 7.99 -14.17 -3.39
C LYS A 158 7.20 -12.95 -3.94
N LYS A 159 7.53 -12.45 -5.14
CA LYS A 159 6.76 -11.41 -5.86
C LYS A 159 5.39 -11.90 -6.35
N LYS A 160 5.23 -13.19 -6.67
CA LYS A 160 3.91 -13.79 -6.99
C LYS A 160 3.03 -13.81 -5.74
N ASP A 161 3.61 -14.14 -4.59
CA ASP A 161 2.92 -14.12 -3.29
C ASP A 161 2.60 -12.67 -2.84
N THR A 162 3.47 -11.70 -3.14
CA THR A 162 3.22 -10.28 -2.83
C THR A 162 2.16 -9.66 -3.75
N LYS A 163 2.12 -10.04 -5.03
CA LYS A 163 1.14 -9.54 -6.01
C LYS A 163 -0.25 -10.17 -5.84
N LEU A 164 -0.34 -11.29 -5.13
CA LEU A 164 -1.60 -11.87 -4.65
C LEU A 164 -2.14 -11.06 -3.46
N ASN A 165 -1.26 -10.57 -2.58
CA ASN A 165 -1.62 -9.68 -1.47
C ASN A 165 -2.04 -8.27 -1.92
N ASP A 166 -1.42 -7.68 -2.95
CA ASP A 166 -1.77 -6.32 -3.42
C ASP A 166 -3.13 -6.24 -4.16
N ILE A 167 -3.67 -7.36 -4.64
CA ILE A 167 -5.01 -7.42 -5.25
C ILE A 167 -6.10 -7.39 -4.15
N ILE A 168 -5.78 -7.88 -2.94
CA ILE A 168 -6.66 -7.92 -1.77
C ILE A 168 -6.87 -6.50 -1.19
N ASP A 169 -5.83 -5.64 -1.20
CA ASP A 169 -5.85 -4.26 -0.69
C ASP A 169 -6.74 -3.27 -1.49
N SER A 170 -7.27 -3.63 -2.68
CA SER A 170 -8.02 -2.70 -3.54
C SER A 170 -9.54 -2.86 -3.49
N GLU A 171 -10.03 -3.87 -2.78
CA GLU A 171 -11.46 -4.11 -2.47
C GLU A 171 -11.81 -3.72 -1.02
N GLU A 172 -10.89 -3.05 -0.34
CA GLU A 172 -10.88 -2.70 1.10
C GLU A 172 -11.90 -1.59 1.49
N ASP A 173 -12.44 -0.82 0.54
CA ASP A 173 -13.36 0.28 0.88
C ASP A 173 -14.83 -0.16 1.12
N GLU A 174 -15.21 -1.39 0.74
CA GLU A 174 -16.54 -1.98 1.04
C GLU A 174 -16.48 -3.26 1.92
N LYS A 175 -15.30 -3.83 2.17
CA LYS A 175 -15.09 -5.06 2.96
C LYS A 175 -14.65 -4.82 4.41
N ASN A 176 -14.88 -3.62 4.95
CA ASN A 176 -14.47 -3.22 6.31
C ASN A 176 -15.08 -4.06 7.47
N GLU A 177 -16.03 -4.98 7.21
CA GLU A 177 -16.51 -5.97 8.19
C GLU A 177 -15.86 -7.36 8.06
N ASN A 178 -15.21 -7.67 6.93
CA ASN A 178 -14.67 -9.00 6.64
C ASN A 178 -13.15 -9.12 6.86
N GLU A 179 -12.39 -8.02 6.89
CA GLU A 179 -10.93 -8.05 7.12
C GLU A 179 -10.51 -8.29 8.57
N GLU A 180 -11.38 -7.98 9.54
CA GLU A 180 -11.17 -8.40 10.92
C GLU A 180 -11.30 -9.94 11.06
N ARG A 181 -11.89 -10.60 10.05
CA ARG A 181 -11.94 -12.06 9.87
C ARG A 181 -10.75 -12.66 9.10
N GLN A 182 -9.81 -11.91 8.53
CA GLN A 182 -8.64 -12.55 7.85
C GLN A 182 -7.31 -12.24 8.54
N ARG A 183 -7.23 -11.12 9.28
CA ARG A 183 -5.99 -10.70 9.96
C ARG A 183 -5.60 -11.55 11.19
N LYS A 184 -6.46 -12.37 11.81
CA LYS A 184 -6.04 -13.33 12.86
C LYS A 184 -5.66 -14.72 12.32
N THR A 185 -6.08 -15.15 11.12
CA THR A 185 -5.69 -16.46 10.55
C THR A 185 -4.29 -16.31 10.02
N GLU A 186 -4.04 -15.27 9.24
CA GLU A 186 -2.71 -15.02 8.67
C GLU A 186 -1.65 -14.70 9.74
N ARG A 187 -2.03 -14.08 10.88
CA ARG A 187 -1.11 -13.84 12.01
C ARG A 187 -0.74 -15.12 12.75
N THR A 188 -1.57 -16.15 12.66
CA THR A 188 -1.34 -17.48 13.25
C THR A 188 -0.57 -18.38 12.29
N GLU A 189 -0.85 -18.29 10.99
CA GLU A 189 -0.15 -19.04 9.93
C GLU A 189 1.27 -18.50 9.67
N LYS A 190 1.50 -17.18 9.69
CA LYS A 190 2.85 -16.60 9.59
C LYS A 190 3.72 -16.86 10.82
N LYS A 191 3.14 -17.02 12.01
CA LYS A 191 3.89 -17.43 13.22
C LYS A 191 4.25 -18.92 13.23
N ASN A 192 3.46 -19.77 12.56
CA ASN A 192 3.76 -21.20 12.39
C ASN A 192 4.91 -21.47 11.41
N ALA A 193 5.18 -20.55 10.47
CA ALA A 193 6.22 -20.71 9.46
C ALA A 193 7.63 -20.32 9.92
N ASP A 194 7.76 -19.54 11.01
CA ASP A 194 9.05 -18.99 11.52
C ASP A 194 9.68 -19.83 12.65
N LEU A 195 9.12 -21.01 12.97
CA LEU A 195 9.72 -21.97 13.91
C LEU A 195 10.32 -23.16 13.15
N GLN A 196 11.39 -22.89 12.40
CA GLN A 196 12.34 -23.95 12.03
C GLN A 196 13.28 -24.19 13.21
N PHE A 197 12.91 -25.22 13.98
CA PHE A 197 13.70 -26.05 14.87
C PHE A 197 15.23 -25.85 14.83
N ASP A 198 15.75 -25.24 15.89
CA ASP A 198 16.99 -25.73 16.49
C ASP A 198 16.68 -27.08 17.16
N LYS A 199 17.45 -28.10 16.78
CA LYS A 199 17.30 -29.48 17.21
C LYS A 199 17.97 -29.66 18.57
N GLU A 200 17.30 -29.24 19.64
CA GLU A 200 17.58 -29.72 20.99
C GLU A 200 16.31 -30.37 21.55
N GLU A 201 16.31 -31.71 21.62
CA GLU A 201 15.28 -32.51 22.27
C GLU A 201 15.19 -32.15 23.75
N ARG A 202 14.20 -31.33 24.11
CA ARG A 202 13.60 -31.39 25.45
C ARG A 202 12.48 -32.42 25.39
N GLU A 203 12.67 -33.56 26.03
CA GLU A 203 11.60 -34.53 26.29
C GLU A 203 10.51 -33.86 27.13
N VAL A 204 9.46 -33.36 26.47
CA VAL A 204 8.22 -32.97 27.14
C VAL A 204 7.44 -34.26 27.37
N LEU A 205 7.33 -34.68 28.64
CA LEU A 205 6.44 -35.77 29.06
C LEU A 205 5.01 -35.49 28.57
N ASP A 206 4.50 -36.28 27.61
CA ASP A 206 3.13 -36.19 27.10
C ASP A 206 2.15 -36.65 28.21
N PRO A 207 1.33 -35.76 28.80
CA PRO A 207 0.40 -36.10 29.88
C PRO A 207 -0.73 -37.06 29.49
N PHE A 208 -0.86 -37.33 28.18
CA PHE A 208 -1.85 -38.24 27.60
C PHE A 208 -1.22 -39.45 26.93
N SER A 209 0.02 -39.83 27.28
CA SER A 209 0.71 -40.98 26.67
C SER A 209 -0.06 -42.31 26.80
N ASP A 210 -1.00 -42.39 27.74
CA ASP A 210 -1.94 -43.50 27.96
C ASP A 210 -2.96 -43.68 26.81
N ILE A 211 -3.22 -42.64 26.02
CA ILE A 211 -4.20 -42.68 24.93
C ILE A 211 -3.53 -43.07 23.61
N ASP A 212 -4.17 -43.99 22.88
CA ASP A 212 -3.68 -44.50 21.60
C ASP A 212 -3.37 -43.37 20.58
N LYS A 213 -2.20 -43.46 19.95
CA LYS A 213 -1.68 -42.45 19.03
C LYS A 213 -2.53 -42.33 17.76
N GLN A 214 -3.08 -43.44 17.27
CA GLN A 214 -3.94 -43.43 16.08
C GLN A 214 -5.26 -42.75 16.38
N TRP A 215 -5.85 -43.03 17.56
CA TRP A 215 -7.06 -42.34 18.03
C TRP A 215 -6.86 -40.82 18.14
N LYS A 216 -5.75 -40.36 18.75
CA LYS A 216 -5.40 -38.92 18.84
C LYS A 216 -5.34 -38.26 17.45
N SER A 217 -4.68 -38.93 16.50
CA SER A 217 -4.55 -38.43 15.13
C SER A 217 -5.90 -38.33 14.41
N ASN A 218 -6.79 -39.31 14.62
CA ASN A 218 -8.13 -39.32 14.04
C ASN A 218 -8.99 -38.18 14.61
N VAL A 219 -8.96 -37.95 15.92
CA VAL A 219 -9.69 -36.84 16.56
C VAL A 219 -9.27 -35.49 15.98
N TYR A 220 -7.96 -35.24 15.83
CA TYR A 220 -7.45 -34.02 15.22
C TYR A 220 -7.95 -33.83 13.78
N ALA A 221 -7.88 -34.88 12.96
CA ALA A 221 -8.29 -34.83 11.56
C ALA A 221 -9.80 -34.56 11.40
N VAL A 222 -10.62 -35.19 12.24
CA VAL A 222 -12.08 -35.03 12.23
C VAL A 222 -12.50 -33.61 12.61
N VAL A 223 -11.88 -33.02 13.64
CA VAL A 223 -12.13 -31.62 14.02
C VAL A 223 -11.73 -30.66 12.89
N ARG A 224 -10.58 -30.91 12.26
CA ARG A 224 -10.09 -30.10 11.13
C ARG A 224 -11.00 -30.19 9.90
N ASN A 225 -11.66 -31.32 9.68
CA ASN A 225 -12.57 -31.54 8.56
C ASN A 225 -14.03 -31.14 8.86
N ASP A 226 -14.31 -30.59 10.04
CA ASP A 226 -15.65 -30.16 10.48
C ASP A 226 -16.73 -31.27 10.49
N ASP A 227 -16.35 -32.48 10.90
CA ASP A 227 -17.24 -33.66 10.95
C ASP A 227 -17.61 -34.04 12.41
N PRO A 228 -18.70 -33.50 12.98
CA PRO A 228 -19.08 -33.77 14.36
C PRO A 228 -19.62 -35.19 14.59
N GLU A 229 -20.18 -35.86 13.57
CA GLU A 229 -20.80 -37.18 13.70
C GLU A 229 -19.74 -38.25 13.92
N THR A 230 -18.66 -38.18 13.15
CA THR A 230 -17.50 -39.07 13.32
C THR A 230 -16.77 -38.76 14.64
N LEU A 231 -16.74 -37.50 15.08
CA LEU A 231 -16.18 -37.13 16.38
C LEU A 231 -16.95 -37.76 17.53
N GLN A 232 -18.29 -37.76 17.45
CA GLN A 232 -19.15 -38.42 18.43
C GLN A 232 -18.90 -39.94 18.46
N LYS A 233 -18.82 -40.59 17.30
CA LYS A 233 -18.52 -42.03 17.23
C LYS A 233 -17.14 -42.36 17.81
N LEU A 234 -16.13 -41.51 17.57
CA LEU A 234 -14.78 -41.68 18.14
C LEU A 234 -14.76 -41.52 19.67
N LEU A 235 -15.64 -40.68 20.22
CA LEU A 235 -15.83 -40.55 21.67
C LEU A 235 -16.54 -41.77 22.26
N GLU A 236 -17.52 -42.33 21.56
CA GLU A 236 -18.23 -43.55 21.96
C GLU A 236 -17.35 -44.79 21.87
N THR A 237 -16.40 -44.80 20.93
CA THR A 237 -15.45 -45.90 20.69
C THR A 237 -14.05 -45.61 21.26
N CYS A 238 -13.90 -44.64 22.19
CA CYS A 238 -12.57 -44.34 22.74
C CYS A 238 -11.99 -45.61 23.40
N PRO A 239 -10.71 -45.94 23.16
CA PRO A 239 -9.99 -46.94 23.94
C PRO A 239 -9.77 -46.52 25.41
N CYS A 240 -10.29 -45.36 25.82
CA CYS A 240 -10.11 -44.71 27.11
C CYS A 240 -11.47 -44.39 27.75
N ASP A 241 -11.49 -44.08 29.06
CA ASP A 241 -12.70 -43.58 29.72
C ASP A 241 -13.20 -42.30 29.05
N ARG A 242 -14.53 -42.14 28.98
CA ARG A 242 -15.17 -41.00 28.31
C ARG A 242 -14.72 -39.66 28.92
N GLU A 243 -14.57 -39.61 30.25
CA GLU A 243 -14.06 -38.46 30.98
C GLU A 243 -12.62 -38.13 30.59
N ARG A 244 -11.78 -39.16 30.40
CA ARG A 244 -10.39 -39.01 29.95
C ARG A 244 -10.32 -38.52 28.51
N ALA A 245 -11.21 -38.99 27.64
CA ALA A 245 -11.35 -38.50 26.26
C ALA A 245 -11.72 -37.02 26.21
N ILE A 246 -12.68 -36.60 27.05
CA ILE A 246 -13.11 -35.20 27.16
C ILE A 246 -11.97 -34.34 27.71
N GLN A 247 -11.24 -34.82 28.72
CA GLN A 247 -10.07 -34.13 29.25
C GLN A 247 -9.01 -33.92 28.16
N PHE A 248 -8.71 -34.96 27.37
CA PHE A 248 -7.81 -34.84 26.22
C PHE A 248 -8.28 -33.78 25.22
N ILE A 249 -9.56 -33.79 24.84
CA ILE A 249 -10.10 -32.81 23.90
C ILE A 249 -9.93 -31.37 24.40
N ASN A 250 -10.05 -31.17 25.71
CA ASN A 250 -10.02 -29.85 26.33
C ASN A 250 -8.60 -29.33 26.56
N GLU A 251 -7.69 -30.19 27.00
CA GLU A 251 -6.38 -29.79 27.52
C GLU A 251 -5.23 -30.04 26.53
N MET A 252 -5.42 -30.90 25.52
CA MET A 252 -4.34 -31.23 24.59
C MET A 252 -3.91 -30.00 23.79
N ALA A 253 -2.64 -29.61 23.96
CA ALA A 253 -2.02 -28.51 23.26
C ALA A 253 -1.15 -29.03 22.11
N TYR A 254 -1.44 -28.59 20.89
CA TYR A 254 -0.72 -29.03 19.69
C TYR A 254 0.43 -28.06 19.36
N PRO A 255 1.68 -28.54 19.24
CA PRO A 255 2.82 -27.74 18.78
C PRO A 255 2.64 -27.22 17.33
N PRO A 256 3.30 -26.11 16.95
CA PRO A 256 4.27 -25.33 17.73
C PRO A 256 3.64 -24.21 18.58
N LEU A 257 2.38 -23.86 18.34
CA LEU A 257 1.72 -22.73 19.01
C LEU A 257 1.00 -23.10 20.31
N GLY A 258 0.92 -24.38 20.67
CA GLY A 258 0.18 -24.82 21.86
C GLY A 258 -1.33 -24.60 21.72
N ASN A 259 -1.86 -24.72 20.51
CA ASN A 259 -3.28 -24.53 20.24
C ASN A 259 -4.07 -25.77 20.69
N THR A 260 -5.17 -25.59 21.43
CA THR A 260 -6.11 -26.69 21.71
C THR A 260 -7.04 -26.96 20.53
N LEU A 261 -7.80 -28.06 20.56
CA LEU A 261 -8.79 -28.36 19.51
C LEU A 261 -9.82 -27.23 19.33
N MET A 262 -10.16 -26.51 20.41
CA MET A 262 -11.04 -25.34 20.36
C MET A 262 -10.41 -24.15 19.62
N HIS A 263 -9.10 -23.93 19.76
CA HIS A 263 -8.39 -22.91 18.98
C HIS A 263 -8.36 -23.29 17.49
N ILE A 264 -8.14 -24.58 17.20
CA ILE A 264 -8.07 -25.12 15.84
C ILE A 264 -9.42 -24.98 15.15
N SER A 265 -10.53 -25.38 15.78
CA SER A 265 -11.88 -25.26 15.20
C SER A 265 -12.26 -23.79 14.96
N ALA A 266 -11.96 -22.90 15.91
CA ALA A 266 -12.23 -21.46 15.76
C ALA A 266 -11.38 -20.79 14.67
N SER A 267 -10.12 -21.21 14.50
CA SER A 267 -9.20 -20.68 13.48
C SER A 267 -9.48 -21.22 12.08
N ASN A 268 -9.91 -22.48 11.98
CA ASN A 268 -10.14 -23.17 10.71
C ASN A 268 -11.55 -22.92 10.15
N GLY A 269 -12.42 -22.28 10.93
CA GLY A 269 -13.81 -22.03 10.52
C GLY A 269 -14.66 -23.29 10.54
N SER A 270 -14.38 -24.23 11.45
CA SER A 270 -15.14 -25.48 11.61
C SER A 270 -16.37 -25.24 12.49
N HIS A 271 -17.50 -24.80 11.91
CA HIS A 271 -18.69 -24.38 12.64
C HIS A 271 -19.34 -25.52 13.43
N LYS A 272 -19.51 -26.69 12.82
CA LYS A 272 -20.26 -27.80 13.42
C LYS A 272 -19.45 -28.49 14.51
N ALA A 273 -18.18 -28.74 14.25
CA ALA A 273 -17.25 -29.30 15.22
C ALA A 273 -17.09 -28.35 16.41
N LEU A 274 -17.04 -27.02 16.18
CA LEU A 274 -16.99 -26.04 17.25
C LEU A 274 -18.24 -26.08 18.14
N GLU A 275 -19.44 -26.11 17.56
CA GLU A 275 -20.68 -26.19 18.33
C GLU A 275 -20.75 -27.46 19.18
N TYR A 276 -20.27 -28.59 18.63
CA TYR A 276 -20.18 -29.85 19.35
C TYR A 276 -19.17 -29.78 20.52
N LEU A 277 -17.98 -29.22 20.30
CA LEU A 277 -16.98 -29.01 21.35
C LEU A 277 -17.50 -28.11 22.48
N LEU A 278 -18.26 -27.06 22.15
CA LEU A 278 -18.89 -26.18 23.15
C LEU A 278 -19.90 -26.94 24.03
N ARG A 279 -20.65 -27.89 23.47
CA ARG A 279 -21.58 -28.75 24.23
C ARG A 279 -20.86 -29.69 25.20
N LEU A 280 -19.62 -30.10 24.88
CA LEU A 280 -18.79 -30.95 25.73
C LEU A 280 -18.12 -30.21 26.90
N CYS A 281 -18.52 -28.96 27.17
CA CYS A 281 -18.02 -28.13 28.28
C CYS A 281 -16.50 -27.91 28.25
N SER A 282 -15.95 -27.72 27.05
CA SER A 282 -14.54 -27.39 26.88
C SER A 282 -14.16 -26.06 27.53
N ASN A 283 -13.01 -26.04 28.20
CA ASN A 283 -12.53 -24.84 28.88
C ASN A 283 -12.16 -23.74 27.86
N LEU A 284 -12.96 -22.67 27.84
CA LEU A 284 -12.81 -21.52 26.94
C LEU A 284 -11.73 -20.52 27.38
N SER A 285 -11.20 -20.68 28.60
CA SER A 285 -10.21 -19.77 29.19
C SER A 285 -8.75 -20.17 28.92
N ILE A 286 -8.53 -21.35 28.32
CA ILE A 286 -7.18 -21.83 27.99
C ILE A 286 -6.55 -20.91 26.96
N ARG A 287 -5.30 -20.52 27.22
CA ARG A 287 -4.50 -19.67 26.34
C ARG A 287 -3.44 -20.51 25.62
N ASN A 288 -3.21 -20.23 24.35
CA ASN A 288 -2.11 -20.81 23.59
C ASN A 288 -0.75 -20.17 23.98
N ASN A 289 0.35 -20.61 23.36
CA ASN A 289 1.70 -20.06 23.62
C ASN A 289 1.82 -18.55 23.29
N ASN A 290 0.91 -18.00 22.49
CA ASN A 290 0.83 -16.56 22.19
C ASN A 290 -0.01 -15.77 23.21
N GLY A 291 -0.67 -16.44 24.15
CA GLY A 291 -1.57 -15.84 25.12
C GLY A 291 -3.01 -15.62 24.62
N ASP A 292 -3.34 -16.05 23.40
CA ASP A 292 -4.66 -15.89 22.79
C ASP A 292 -5.62 -16.97 23.28
N VAL A 293 -6.90 -16.62 23.48
CA VAL A 293 -7.99 -17.58 23.79
C VAL A 293 -8.75 -18.00 22.51
N PRO A 294 -9.55 -19.08 22.52
CA PRO A 294 -10.23 -19.57 21.31
C PRO A 294 -11.13 -18.54 20.63
N PHE A 295 -11.85 -17.71 21.38
CA PHE A 295 -12.65 -16.61 20.81
C PHE A 295 -11.77 -15.59 20.07
N GLN A 296 -10.55 -15.34 20.55
CA GLN A 296 -9.61 -14.45 19.87
C GLN A 296 -9.05 -15.07 18.58
N MET A 297 -8.94 -16.40 18.51
CA MET A 297 -8.62 -17.11 17.27
C MET A 297 -9.76 -17.06 16.25
N SER A 298 -10.99 -16.85 16.71
CA SER A 298 -12.13 -16.72 15.82
C SER A 298 -12.03 -15.47 14.96
N LEU A 299 -12.03 -15.76 13.70
CA LEU A 299 -12.05 -14.76 12.67
C LEU A 299 -13.44 -14.55 12.15
N ASP A 300 -14.10 -15.65 11.84
CA ASP A 300 -15.41 -15.64 11.27
C ASP A 300 -16.48 -15.07 12.23
N LYS A 301 -17.14 -13.95 11.88
CA LYS A 301 -18.39 -13.44 12.47
C LYS A 301 -19.48 -14.52 12.68
N SER A 302 -19.51 -15.61 11.92
CA SER A 302 -20.39 -16.77 12.15
C SER A 302 -19.89 -17.62 13.34
N ILE A 303 -18.58 -17.86 13.42
CA ILE A 303 -17.93 -18.52 14.56
C ILE A 303 -18.06 -17.65 15.82
N ARG A 304 -17.83 -16.34 15.71
CA ARG A 304 -18.07 -15.36 16.79
C ARG A 304 -19.53 -15.40 17.24
N LEU A 305 -20.47 -15.52 16.30
CA LEU A 305 -21.89 -15.64 16.62
C LEU A 305 -22.20 -16.95 17.37
N ILE A 306 -21.56 -18.06 17.03
CA ILE A 306 -21.68 -19.32 17.79
C ILE A 306 -21.23 -19.13 19.24
N PHE A 307 -20.06 -18.49 19.47
CA PHE A 307 -19.60 -18.17 20.83
C PHE A 307 -20.54 -17.21 21.57
N MET A 308 -21.08 -16.19 20.89
CA MET A 308 -22.01 -15.22 21.48
C MET A 308 -23.37 -15.86 21.81
N ASN A 309 -23.90 -16.71 20.94
CA ASN A 309 -25.13 -17.46 21.16
C ASN A 309 -24.95 -18.48 22.29
N PHE A 310 -23.80 -19.15 22.34
CA PHE A 310 -23.46 -20.04 23.44
C PHE A 310 -23.44 -19.27 24.77
N ARG A 311 -22.80 -18.10 24.83
CA ARG A 311 -22.85 -17.24 26.02
C ARG A 311 -24.27 -16.79 26.38
N ALA A 312 -25.09 -16.44 25.39
CA ALA A 312 -26.49 -16.03 25.62
C ALA A 312 -27.32 -17.16 26.26
N ASN A 313 -27.13 -18.39 25.78
CA ASN A 313 -27.88 -19.57 26.22
C ASN A 313 -27.31 -20.16 27.53
N SER A 314 -26.03 -19.95 27.81
CA SER A 314 -25.31 -20.50 28.98
C SER A 314 -25.02 -19.47 30.07
N ASN A 315 -25.75 -18.34 30.08
CA ASN A 315 -25.49 -17.17 30.94
C ASN A 315 -25.62 -17.46 32.46
N GLU A 316 -26.03 -18.68 32.85
CA GLU A 316 -26.17 -19.14 34.24
C GLU A 316 -25.21 -20.28 34.63
N ASP A 317 -24.36 -20.79 33.72
CA ASP A 317 -23.40 -21.85 34.08
C ASP A 317 -22.17 -21.27 34.80
N THR A 318 -22.12 -21.47 36.12
CA THR A 318 -21.08 -20.97 37.04
C THR A 318 -19.71 -21.61 36.82
N ARG A 319 -19.60 -22.63 35.96
CA ARG A 319 -18.33 -23.32 35.67
C ARG A 319 -17.44 -22.58 34.67
N ILE A 320 -17.96 -21.56 33.97
CA ILE A 320 -17.24 -20.83 32.92
C ILE A 320 -16.93 -19.40 33.39
N ASP A 321 -15.64 -19.07 33.50
CA ASP A 321 -15.22 -17.69 33.76
C ASP A 321 -15.34 -16.84 32.48
N TRP A 322 -16.51 -16.26 32.25
CA TRP A 322 -16.77 -15.40 31.10
C TRP A 322 -15.87 -14.17 30.98
N ARG A 323 -15.18 -13.77 32.06
CA ARG A 323 -14.26 -12.63 32.03
C ARG A 323 -12.97 -12.97 31.30
N SER A 324 -12.46 -14.19 31.49
CA SER A 324 -11.21 -14.63 30.86
C SER A 324 -11.37 -15.08 29.41
N THR A 325 -12.59 -15.37 28.94
CA THR A 325 -12.85 -15.82 27.56
C THR A 325 -12.92 -14.70 26.52
N HIS A 326 -13.00 -13.43 26.94
CA HIS A 326 -13.10 -12.25 26.06
C HIS A 326 -14.29 -12.25 25.08
N ILE A 327 -15.28 -13.13 25.25
CA ILE A 327 -16.53 -13.11 24.47
C ILE A 327 -17.33 -11.87 24.93
N PRO A 328 -17.92 -11.05 24.04
CA PRO A 328 -18.74 -9.88 24.43
C PRO A 328 -20.10 -10.30 24.97
N VAL A 329 -20.75 -9.44 25.77
CA VAL A 329 -22.13 -9.67 26.23
C VAL A 329 -23.05 -9.43 25.03
N PRO A 330 -24.01 -10.33 24.72
CA PRO A 330 -24.99 -10.09 23.68
C PRO A 330 -25.76 -8.80 23.96
N THR A 331 -25.54 -7.75 23.16
CA THR A 331 -26.36 -6.53 23.23
C THR A 331 -27.64 -6.77 22.45
N PRO A 332 -28.83 -6.45 22.98
CA PRO A 332 -30.05 -6.45 22.19
C PRO A 332 -29.89 -5.45 21.03
N LYS A 333 -29.80 -5.93 19.78
CA LYS A 333 -29.76 -5.04 18.62
C LYS A 333 -31.15 -4.44 18.43
N ALA A 334 -31.23 -3.11 18.44
CA ALA A 334 -32.36 -2.40 17.84
C ALA A 334 -32.33 -2.66 16.33
N GLU A 335 -33.25 -3.49 15.84
CA GLU A 335 -33.49 -3.71 14.42
C GLU A 335 -34.05 -2.40 13.82
N LYS A 336 -33.24 -1.67 13.05
CA LYS A 336 -33.78 -0.61 12.18
C LYS A 336 -34.31 -1.27 10.91
N ASN A 337 -35.62 -1.11 10.65
CA ASN A 337 -36.30 -1.68 9.48
C ASN A 337 -35.62 -1.28 8.16
N GLU A 338 -35.55 -2.22 7.21
CA GLU A 338 -34.97 -2.03 5.86
C GLU A 338 -35.53 -0.82 5.12
N GLU A 339 -36.78 -0.46 5.39
CA GLU A 339 -37.50 0.68 4.80
C GLU A 339 -36.90 2.04 5.21
N GLN A 340 -36.45 2.18 6.46
CA GLN A 340 -35.79 3.42 6.91
C GLN A 340 -34.41 3.58 6.27
N LEU A 341 -33.70 2.46 6.06
CA LEU A 341 -32.40 2.44 5.39
C LEU A 341 -32.53 2.78 3.89
N ALA A 342 -33.62 2.34 3.24
CA ALA A 342 -33.93 2.66 1.86
C ALA A 342 -34.24 4.16 1.66
N LEU A 343 -35.06 4.74 2.55
CA LEU A 343 -35.42 6.16 2.51
C LEU A 343 -34.20 7.08 2.68
N GLU A 344 -33.26 6.70 3.55
CA GLU A 344 -32.03 7.47 3.78
C GLU A 344 -31.09 7.41 2.57
N ARG A 345 -31.00 6.25 1.91
CA ARG A 345 -30.23 6.07 0.66
C ARG A 345 -30.80 6.92 -0.46
N GLU A 346 -32.12 7.00 -0.59
CA GLU A 346 -32.79 7.81 -1.62
C GLU A 346 -32.57 9.31 -1.39
N LYS A 347 -32.74 9.78 -0.15
CA LYS A 347 -32.42 11.17 0.24
C LYS A 347 -30.96 11.54 -0.04
N ARG A 348 -30.02 10.60 0.16
CA ARG A 348 -28.60 10.82 -0.11
C ARG A 348 -28.30 10.90 -1.62
N LYS A 349 -28.99 10.13 -2.45
CA LYS A 349 -28.88 10.21 -3.93
C LYS A 349 -29.37 11.57 -4.44
N LEU A 350 -30.55 12.00 -4.00
CA LEU A 350 -31.12 13.29 -4.41
C LEU A 350 -30.22 14.48 -4.05
N LYS A 351 -29.65 14.50 -2.83
CA LYS A 351 -28.70 15.55 -2.42
C LYS A 351 -27.43 15.57 -3.29
N LYS A 352 -26.91 14.39 -3.64
CA LYS A 352 -25.72 14.26 -4.48
C LYS A 352 -25.97 14.72 -5.91
N ASP A 353 -27.15 14.44 -6.46
CA ASP A 353 -27.54 14.86 -7.80
C ASP A 353 -27.75 16.39 -7.85
N GLU A 354 -28.34 16.98 -6.82
CA GLU A 354 -28.48 18.43 -6.69
C GLU A 354 -27.13 19.13 -6.58
N GLU A 355 -26.20 18.61 -5.77
CA GLU A 355 -24.83 19.12 -5.66
C GLU A 355 -24.08 19.04 -7.00
N ASN A 356 -24.17 17.92 -7.71
CA ASN A 356 -23.57 17.74 -9.03
C ASN A 356 -24.17 18.68 -10.10
N GLN A 357 -25.46 19.00 -10.01
CA GLN A 357 -26.07 19.98 -10.91
C GLN A 357 -25.59 21.41 -10.61
N ARG A 358 -25.41 21.76 -9.33
CA ARG A 358 -24.89 23.06 -8.92
C ARG A 358 -23.43 23.25 -9.36
N THR A 359 -22.59 22.23 -9.21
CA THR A 359 -21.18 22.30 -9.63
C THR A 359 -21.05 22.44 -11.14
N LYS A 360 -21.80 21.64 -11.93
CA LYS A 360 -21.82 21.77 -13.40
C LYS A 360 -22.26 23.17 -13.87
N LYS A 361 -23.31 23.73 -13.27
CA LYS A 361 -23.78 25.10 -13.59
C LYS A 361 -22.73 26.16 -13.24
N ALA A 362 -22.00 25.99 -12.14
CA ALA A 362 -20.93 26.90 -11.75
C ALA A 362 -19.73 26.82 -12.70
N GLU A 363 -19.33 25.60 -13.11
CA GLU A 363 -18.26 25.38 -14.08
C GLU A 363 -18.59 25.96 -15.47
N GLU A 364 -19.82 25.75 -15.95
CA GLU A 364 -20.29 26.30 -17.23
C GLU A 364 -20.33 27.83 -17.21
N LYS A 365 -20.80 28.42 -16.10
CA LYS A 365 -20.78 29.87 -15.91
C LYS A 365 -19.35 30.42 -15.88
N ALA A 366 -18.43 29.77 -15.16
CA ALA A 366 -17.02 30.18 -15.11
C ALA A 366 -16.36 30.10 -16.50
N LEU A 367 -16.67 29.05 -17.27
CA LEU A 367 -16.17 28.90 -18.65
C LEU A 367 -16.74 29.99 -19.57
N ALA A 368 -18.02 30.32 -19.43
CA ALA A 368 -18.66 31.40 -20.19
C ALA A 368 -18.09 32.78 -19.83
N GLU A 369 -17.82 33.04 -18.56
CA GLU A 369 -17.15 34.26 -18.09
C GLU A 369 -15.72 34.37 -18.63
N GLU A 370 -14.95 33.27 -18.64
CA GLU A 370 -13.61 33.23 -19.22
C GLU A 370 -13.64 33.45 -20.75
N ALA A 371 -14.60 32.84 -21.45
CA ALA A 371 -14.79 33.04 -22.88
C ALA A 371 -15.16 34.49 -23.21
N ALA A 372 -16.10 35.09 -22.48
CA ALA A 372 -16.48 36.49 -22.61
C ALA A 372 -15.30 37.44 -22.32
N ALA A 373 -14.48 37.13 -21.30
CA ALA A 373 -13.25 37.88 -21.01
C ALA A 373 -12.23 37.80 -22.15
N LYS A 374 -12.09 36.63 -22.80
CA LYS A 374 -11.22 36.45 -23.97
C LYS A 374 -11.72 37.23 -25.18
N GLU A 375 -13.01 37.17 -25.48
CA GLU A 375 -13.61 37.93 -26.57
C GLU A 375 -13.50 39.44 -26.33
N ALA A 376 -13.79 39.91 -25.11
CA ALA A 376 -13.60 41.30 -24.73
C ALA A 376 -12.14 41.74 -24.89
N TRP A 377 -11.16 40.88 -24.57
CA TRP A 377 -9.74 41.17 -24.80
C TRP A 377 -9.39 41.25 -26.29
N LEU A 378 -9.92 40.35 -27.11
CA LEU A 378 -9.68 40.36 -28.56
C LEU A 378 -10.29 41.58 -29.24
N ALA A 379 -11.45 42.04 -28.78
CA ALA A 379 -12.15 43.22 -29.28
C ALA A 379 -11.47 44.56 -28.97
N LEU A 380 -10.52 44.61 -28.02
CA LEU A 380 -9.76 45.83 -27.72
C LEU A 380 -8.89 46.26 -28.91
N PRO A 381 -8.85 47.56 -29.27
CA PRO A 381 -7.93 48.08 -30.27
C PRO A 381 -6.46 47.95 -29.84
N ASP A 382 -5.56 47.80 -30.80
CA ASP A 382 -4.12 47.59 -30.54
C ASP A 382 -3.44 48.69 -29.72
N ARG A 383 -3.99 49.92 -29.75
CA ARG A 383 -3.56 51.03 -28.90
C ARG A 383 -3.83 50.74 -27.42
N GLU A 384 -5.01 50.22 -27.09
CA GLU A 384 -5.39 49.88 -25.72
C GLU A 384 -4.70 48.62 -25.22
N LYS A 385 -4.51 47.61 -26.08
CA LYS A 385 -3.69 46.44 -25.76
C LYS A 385 -2.25 46.83 -25.39
N ARG A 386 -1.66 47.78 -26.14
CA ARG A 386 -0.33 48.34 -25.85
C ARG A 386 -0.32 49.18 -24.57
N ALA A 387 -1.35 49.98 -24.32
CA ALA A 387 -1.49 50.75 -23.09
C ALA A 387 -1.58 49.84 -21.86
N ARG A 388 -2.44 48.81 -21.87
CA ARG A 388 -2.53 47.81 -20.79
C ARG A 388 -1.23 47.03 -20.57
N ALA A 389 -0.51 46.69 -21.65
CA ALA A 389 0.81 46.08 -21.55
C ALA A 389 1.86 47.03 -20.95
N ALA A 390 1.79 48.33 -21.25
CA ALA A 390 2.64 49.35 -20.66
C ALA A 390 2.33 49.58 -19.18
N GLU A 391 1.05 49.65 -18.79
CA GLU A 391 0.60 49.69 -17.39
C GLU A 391 1.08 48.47 -16.61
N ALA A 392 0.99 47.27 -17.19
CA ALA A 392 1.53 46.05 -16.58
C ALA A 392 3.05 46.10 -16.40
N ARG A 393 3.79 46.64 -17.37
CA ARG A 393 5.25 46.84 -17.25
C ARG A 393 5.61 47.86 -16.18
N LEU A 394 4.86 48.96 -16.09
CA LEU A 394 5.04 49.98 -15.06
C LEU A 394 4.75 49.41 -13.66
N ALA A 395 3.70 48.61 -13.51
CA ALA A 395 3.38 47.93 -12.25
C ALA A 395 4.46 46.91 -11.84
N VAL A 396 5.09 46.22 -12.80
CA VAL A 396 6.23 45.33 -12.54
C VAL A 396 7.47 46.13 -12.13
N LEU A 397 7.76 47.26 -12.79
CA LEU A 397 8.86 48.15 -12.45
C LEU A 397 8.68 48.76 -11.05
N GLU A 398 7.46 49.18 -10.70
CA GLU A 398 7.10 49.67 -9.37
C GLU A 398 7.32 48.58 -8.30
N ASN A 399 6.95 47.33 -8.57
CA ASN A 399 7.22 46.21 -7.68
C ASN A 399 8.71 45.81 -7.58
N LEU A 400 9.52 46.07 -8.62
CA LEU A 400 10.96 45.86 -8.60
C LEU A 400 11.70 46.97 -7.84
N GLN A 401 11.19 48.20 -7.88
CA GLN A 401 11.74 49.36 -7.17
C GLN A 401 11.36 49.41 -5.70
N ARG A 402 10.36 48.63 -5.27
CA ARG A 402 10.04 48.50 -3.85
C ARG A 402 11.19 47.82 -3.10
N ALA A 403 11.59 48.46 -1.99
CA ALA A 403 12.62 47.96 -1.10
C ALA A 403 12.28 46.54 -0.61
N ARG A 404 13.32 45.74 -0.35
CA ARG A 404 13.18 44.32 0.02
C ARG A 404 13.57 44.09 1.48
N CYS A 405 12.88 43.14 2.10
CA CYS A 405 13.14 42.70 3.46
C CYS A 405 14.55 42.15 3.60
N TYR A 406 15.28 42.66 4.59
CA TYR A 406 16.66 42.24 4.87
C TYR A 406 16.77 40.74 5.20
N GLN A 407 15.76 40.17 5.87
CA GLN A 407 15.80 38.77 6.33
C GLN A 407 15.33 37.75 5.28
N CYS A 408 14.30 38.06 4.49
CA CYS A 408 13.66 37.08 3.60
C CYS A 408 13.65 37.48 2.11
N GLY A 409 14.11 38.68 1.75
CA GLY A 409 14.13 39.17 0.37
C GLY A 409 12.75 39.50 -0.22
N GLY A 410 11.67 39.33 0.55
CA GLY A 410 10.32 39.69 0.14
C GLY A 410 10.12 41.20 -0.04
N VAL A 411 9.16 41.60 -0.87
CA VAL A 411 8.83 43.01 -1.11
C VAL A 411 8.31 43.64 0.19
N LEU A 412 8.82 44.82 0.56
CA LEU A 412 8.38 45.51 1.76
C LEU A 412 6.98 46.10 1.59
N PRO A 413 6.14 46.04 2.63
CA PRO A 413 4.88 46.77 2.65
C PRO A 413 5.15 48.28 2.66
N ASN A 414 4.15 49.10 2.33
CA ASN A 414 4.27 50.57 2.31
C ASN A 414 4.78 51.17 3.65
N LYS A 415 4.61 50.45 4.77
CA LYS A 415 5.18 50.79 6.08
C LYS A 415 5.96 49.58 6.61
N PRO A 416 7.28 49.48 6.35
CA PRO A 416 8.08 48.36 6.83
C PRO A 416 8.37 48.47 8.33
N PHE A 417 8.72 47.34 8.94
CA PHE A 417 9.25 47.32 10.31
C PHE A 417 10.73 47.65 10.28
N THR A 418 11.20 48.53 11.16
CA THR A 418 12.62 48.92 11.24
C THR A 418 13.25 48.40 12.53
N TYR A 419 14.51 47.96 12.45
CA TYR A 419 15.32 47.66 13.62
C TYR A 419 16.79 47.95 13.31
N SER A 420 17.43 48.78 14.16
CA SER A 420 18.74 49.37 13.88
C SER A 420 18.72 50.10 12.52
N THR A 421 19.54 49.69 11.55
CA THR A 421 19.62 50.25 10.19
C THR A 421 18.90 49.38 9.14
N PHE A 422 18.14 48.36 9.54
CA PHE A 422 17.54 47.38 8.62
C PHE A 422 16.00 47.43 8.58
N GLU A 423 15.42 47.12 7.42
CA GLU A 423 13.98 47.10 7.16
C GLU A 423 13.45 45.68 6.91
N PHE A 424 12.25 45.38 7.42
CA PHE A 424 11.66 44.04 7.46
C PHE A 424 10.17 44.03 7.07
N CYS A 425 9.72 42.96 6.41
CA CYS A 425 8.34 42.83 5.94
C CYS A 425 7.33 42.40 7.01
N ALA A 426 7.79 41.74 8.08
CA ALA A 426 6.94 41.23 9.15
C ALA A 426 7.70 41.15 10.50
N PRO A 427 6.99 41.15 11.65
CA PRO A 427 7.62 41.02 12.98
C PRO A 427 8.42 39.72 13.15
N THR A 428 8.02 38.65 12.46
CA THR A 428 8.74 37.37 12.43
C THR A 428 10.14 37.51 11.84
N CYS A 429 10.31 38.34 10.80
CA CYS A 429 11.60 38.62 10.19
C CYS A 429 12.50 39.47 11.11
N VAL A 430 11.92 40.42 11.86
CA VAL A 430 12.66 41.21 12.87
C VAL A 430 13.16 40.30 13.99
N SER A 431 12.31 39.40 14.49
CA SER A 431 12.66 38.45 15.54
C SER A 431 13.79 37.49 15.11
N ALA A 432 13.70 36.95 13.90
CA ALA A 432 14.74 36.08 13.34
C ALA A 432 16.09 36.79 13.22
N HIS A 433 16.10 38.06 12.80
CA HIS A 433 17.32 38.86 12.72
C HIS A 433 17.94 39.15 14.10
N ARG A 434 17.12 39.45 15.11
CA ARG A 434 17.61 39.65 16.49
C ARG A 434 18.19 38.38 17.11
N ALA A 435 17.68 37.21 16.72
CA ALA A 435 18.19 35.93 17.18
C ALA A 435 19.58 35.60 16.61
N THR A 436 19.87 36.04 15.38
CA THR A 436 21.17 35.81 14.73
C THR A 436 22.21 36.88 15.06
N GLN A 437 21.77 38.09 15.40
CA GLN A 437 22.62 39.20 15.86
C GLN A 437 22.12 39.74 17.21
N PRO A 438 22.43 39.07 18.32
CA PRO A 438 22.11 39.59 19.64
C PRO A 438 22.83 40.94 19.84
N PRO A 439 22.16 41.94 20.43
CA PRO A 439 22.76 43.26 20.65
C PRO A 439 24.06 43.09 21.43
N ASN A 440 25.13 43.71 20.91
CA ASN A 440 26.45 43.73 21.52
C ASN A 440 26.31 44.38 22.91
N LYS A 441 26.31 43.56 23.97
CA LYS A 441 26.33 44.03 25.36
C LYS A 441 27.74 44.53 25.68
N ASN A 442 28.12 45.67 25.12
CA ASN A 442 29.30 46.45 25.52
C ASN A 442 29.13 47.89 25.04
N VAL A 443 28.31 48.65 25.78
CA VAL A 443 28.62 50.01 26.27
C VAL A 443 28.01 50.11 27.66
#